data_AF-J9TZR3-F1
#
_entry.id   AF-J9TZR3-F1
#
_cell.length_a   1.000
_cell.length_b   1.000
_cell.length_c   1.000
_cell.angle_alpha   90.00
_cell.angle_beta   90.00
_cell.angle_gamma   90.00
#
_symmetry.space_group_name_H-M   'P 1'
#
loop_
_entity.id
_entity.type
_entity.pdbx_description
1 polymer ?
#
loop_
_entity_poly.entity_id
_entity_poly.type
_entity_poly.pdbx_seq_one_letter_code
_entity_poly.pdbx_strand_id
1 'polypeptide(L)' 'MYNFFFITWHIIGFVFMFFSLTNKNPIGKAFFLLCFFLSDIIGILFLIANKLN' A
#
# COMPACT_ATOMS: atom_id res chain seq x y z
N MET A 1 14.52 -10.17 7.16
CA MET A 1 14.21 -8.73 6.98
C MET A 1 13.16 -8.47 5.91
N TYR A 2 13.16 -9.16 4.76
CA TYR A 2 12.21 -8.88 3.66
C TYR A 2 10.73 -9.16 3.97
N ASN A 3 10.41 -10.22 4.73
CA ASN A 3 9.03 -10.44 5.21
C ASN A 3 8.53 -9.30 6.12
N PHE A 4 9.42 -8.68 6.90
CA PHE A 4 9.06 -7.53 7.72
C PHE A 4 8.70 -6.33 6.83
N PHE A 5 9.51 -6.04 5.81
CA PHE A 5 9.21 -5.00 4.82
C PHE A 5 7.89 -5.23 4.08
N PHE A 6 7.62 -6.47 3.65
CA PHE A 6 6.36 -6.82 3.00
C PHE A 6 5.15 -6.56 3.90
N ILE A 7 5.23 -6.97 5.17
CA ILE A 7 4.19 -6.72 6.17
C ILE A 7 4.02 -5.22 6.43
N THR A 8 5.12 -4.45 6.50
CA THR A 8 5.08 -2.99 6.67
C THR A 8 4.34 -2.30 5.53
N TRP A 9 4.58 -2.71 4.27
CA TRP A 9 3.89 -2.15 3.10
C TRP A 9 2.39 -2.45 3.10
N HIS A 10 1.96 -3.62 3.56
CA HIS A 10 0.54 -3.92 3.72
C HIS A 10 -0.12 -3.08 4.82
N ILE A 11 0.56 -2.87 5.96
CA ILE A 11 0.04 -2.01 7.04
C ILE A 11 -0.15 -0.57 6.54
N ILE A 12 0.83 -0.03 5.80
CA ILE A 12 0.73 1.29 5.18
C ILE A 12 -0.46 1.37 4.21
N GLY A 13 -0.67 0.33 3.41
CA GLY A 13 -1.84 0.20 2.54
C GLY A 13 -3.15 0.31 3.33
N PHE A 14 -3.31 -0.47 4.40
CA PHE A 14 -4.51 -0.42 5.24
C PHE A 14 -4.76 0.97 5.83
N VAL A 15 -3.72 1.70 6.22
CA VAL A 15 -3.84 3.07 6.70
C VAL A 15 -4.39 3.99 5.60
N PHE A 16 -3.89 3.88 4.36
CA PHE A 16 -4.45 4.64 3.24
C PHE A 16 -5.90 4.28 2.92
N MET A 17 -6.26 3.01 3.02
CA MET A 17 -7.66 2.58 2.87
C MET A 17 -8.56 3.23 3.93
N PHE A 18 -8.12 3.29 5.18
CA PHE A 18 -8.85 3.94 6.26
C PHE A 18 -9.02 5.45 6.02
N PHE A 19 -7.95 6.13 5.57
CA PHE A 19 -8.03 7.55 5.19
C PHE A 19 -8.95 7.77 4.00
N SER A 20 -8.97 6.87 3.01
CA SER A 20 -9.92 6.96 1.88
C SER A 20 -11.38 6.87 2.35
N LEU A 21 -11.69 5.95 3.27
CA LEU A 21 -13.06 5.76 3.79
C LEU A 21 -13.54 6.97 4.60
N THR A 22 -12.66 7.57 5.40
CA THR A 22 -12.98 8.71 6.27
C THR A 22 -12.97 10.06 5.57
N ASN A 23 -12.33 10.16 4.40
CA ASN A 23 -12.23 11.42 3.67
C ASN A 23 -13.58 11.80 3.05
N LYS A 24 -14.04 13.04 3.26
CA LYS A 24 -15.31 13.53 2.69
C LYS A 24 -15.15 14.02 1.25
N ASN A 25 -13.94 14.40 0.84
CA ASN A 25 -13.66 14.91 -0.49
C ASN A 25 -13.50 13.74 -1.49
N PRO A 26 -14.31 13.64 -2.57
CA PRO A 26 -14.20 12.56 -3.56
C PRO A 26 -12.81 12.47 -4.22
N ILE A 27 -12.14 13.61 -4.46
CA ILE A 27 -10.78 13.63 -5.00
C ILE A 27 -9.80 13.03 -3.99
N GLY A 28 -9.94 13.40 -2.72
CA GLY A 28 -9.12 12.87 -1.64
C GLY A 28 -9.33 11.36 -1.43
N LYS A 29 -10.58 10.88 -1.55
CA LYS A 29 -10.88 9.44 -1.54
C LYS A 29 -10.12 8.72 -2.64
N ALA A 30 -10.24 9.19 -3.89
CA ALA A 30 -9.59 8.60 -5.05
C ALA A 30 -8.06 8.60 -4.90
N PHE A 31 -7.48 9.69 -4.40
CA PHE A 31 -6.05 9.80 -4.13
C PHE A 31 -5.57 8.74 -3.13
N PHE A 32 -6.23 8.63 -1.97
CA PHE A 32 -5.87 7.62 -0.96
C PHE A 32 -6.07 6.18 -1.45
N LEU A 33 -7.07 5.96 -2.30
CA LEU A 33 -7.29 4.66 -2.94
C LEU A 33 -6.17 4.32 -3.95
N LEU A 34 -5.66 5.33 -4.66
CA LEU A 34 -4.47 5.23 -5.50
C LEU A 34 -3.22 4.89 -4.68
N CYS A 35 -3.03 5.55 -3.53
CA CYS A 35 -1.95 5.25 -2.61
C CYS A 35 -2.02 3.82 -2.05
N PHE A 36 -3.23 3.30 -1.77
CA PHE A 36 -3.44 1.92 -1.36
C PHE A 36 -2.93 0.94 -2.42
N PHE A 37 -3.37 1.09 -3.67
CA PHE A 37 -2.91 0.22 -4.77
C PHE A 37 -1.41 0.33 -5.01
N LEU A 38 -0.85 1.54 -4.90
CA LEU A 38 0.59 1.76 -5.07
C LEU A 38 1.40 1.05 -3.98
N SER A 39 0.92 1.07 -2.73
CA SER A 39 1.53 0.36 -1.61
C SER A 39 1.57 -1.15 -1.84
N ASP A 40 0.50 -1.72 -2.40
CA ASP A 40 0.38 -3.15 -2.72
C ASP A 40 1.34 -3.55 -3.85
N ILE A 41 1.41 -2.76 -4.93
CA ILE A 41 2.34 -2.96 -6.04
C ILE A 41 3.79 -2.95 -5.56
N ILE A 42 4.17 -2.00 -4.69
CA ILE A 42 5.53 -1.94 -4.13
C ILE A 42 5.83 -3.17 -3.28
N GLY A 43 4.88 -3.61 -2.45
CA GLY A 43 5.01 -4.83 -1.66
C GLY A 43 5.26 -6.07 -2.53
N ILE A 44 4.49 -6.24 -3.60
CA ILE A 44 4.66 -7.34 -4.56
C ILE A 44 6.00 -7.24 -5.28
N LEU A 45 6.41 -6.03 -5.70
CA LEU A 45 7.69 -5.81 -6.38
C LEU A 45 8.87 -6.21 -5.50
N PHE A 46 8.83 -5.89 -4.21
CA PHE A 46 9.83 -6.34 -3.23
C PHE A 46 9.87 -7.86 -3.10
N LEU A 47 8.70 -8.50 -3.09
CA LEU A 47 8.59 -9.96 -2.99
C LEU A 47 9.16 -10.66 -4.24
N ILE A 48 8.91 -10.11 -5.43
CA ILE A 48 9.47 -10.58 -6.70
C ILE A 48 10.98 -10.37 -6.74
N ALA A 49 11.46 -9.16 -6.41
CA ALA A 49 12.90 -8.84 -6.38
C ALA A 49 13.66 -9.76 -5.41
N ASN A 50 13.06 -10.08 -4.27
CA ASN A 50 13.66 -11.01 -3.31
C ASN A 50 13.70 -12.47 -3.82
N LYS A 51 12.80 -12.87 -4.72
CA LYS A 51 12.80 -14.23 -5.30
C LYS A 51 13.78 -14.37 -6.46
N LEU A 52 14.20 -13.26 -7.06
CA LEU A 52 15.16 -13.19 -8.16
C LEU A 52 16.62 -13.10 -7.69
N ASN A 53 16.85 -12.78 -6.43
CA ASN A 53 18.17 -12.66 -5.79
C ASN A 53 18.47 -13.89 -4.93
#